data_AF-A0A1Q2MHV6-F1
#
_entry.id   AF-A0A1Q2MHV6-F1
#
_cell.length_a   1.000
_cell.length_b   1.000
_cell.length_c   1.000
_cell.angle_alpha   90.00
_cell.angle_beta   90.00
_cell.angle_gamma   90.00
#
_symmetry.space_group_name_H-M   'P 1'
#
loop_
_entity.id
_entity.type
_entity.pdbx_description
1 polymer ?
#
loop_
_entity_poly.entity_id
_entity_poly.type
_entity_poly.pdbx_seq_one_letter_code
_entity_poly.pdbx_strand_id
1 'polypeptide(L)'
;MRRIMLVVLAVSAACVIAAPSLQISKPPVVPFESWSGPEGDPHSVQGQWFQDISSGAEEFGTHEFYDNLSGSGGGFAIHRSISSIVAQTYTNSGGDLVRFDMSITVRNDTPGGGTGWADGANSHNESLSTQTMYSGTLYDTRVAVEFAFEPVSLGNWLDAGGEGGSPYFDVEIPLIAVEPDKLGWYCWSPQNEPGIQPYGAYIVPVYDFGDIPQGEQVSRIISFEIGYPLSPDHPLSVLLESGSDLLFNRSSSLKISNWGAELKNDYGFAYPYEDPQIPGMSSNVSVFHNVPEPSGLLLFAAAVFMKRITKM
;
A
#
# COMPACT_ATOMS: atom_id res chain seq x y z
N MET A 1 10.09 54.24 30.79
CA MET A 1 9.01 53.30 30.41
C MET A 1 9.29 52.77 29.00
N ARG A 2 9.87 51.58 28.86
CA ARG A 2 10.14 50.94 27.56
C ARG A 2 8.95 50.03 27.23
N ARG A 3 8.21 50.35 26.17
CA ARG A 3 7.14 49.50 25.63
C ARG A 3 7.77 48.36 24.85
N ILE A 4 7.69 47.15 25.37
CA ILE A 4 8.03 45.93 24.63
C ILE A 4 6.85 45.65 23.69
N MET A 5 7.08 45.82 22.40
CA MET A 5 6.11 45.53 21.35
C MET A 5 6.25 44.05 20.99
N LEU A 6 5.29 43.23 21.45
CA LEU A 6 5.22 41.82 21.14
C LEU A 6 4.72 41.65 19.70
N VAL A 7 5.62 41.31 18.77
CA VAL A 7 5.22 40.91 17.42
C VAL A 7 4.76 39.46 17.49
N VAL A 8 3.45 39.25 17.41
CA VAL A 8 2.86 37.92 17.24
C VAL A 8 3.02 37.54 15.78
N LEU A 9 4.01 36.69 15.49
CA LEU A 9 4.15 36.04 14.19
C LEU A 9 2.99 35.06 14.05
N ALA A 10 1.93 35.46 13.37
CA ALA A 10 0.88 34.54 12.94
C ALA A 10 1.48 33.68 11.82
N VAL A 11 1.94 32.47 12.18
CA VAL A 11 2.22 31.43 11.19
C VAL A 11 0.88 31.02 10.62
N SER A 12 0.55 31.54 9.45
CA SER A 12 -0.51 31.00 8.61
C SER A 12 -0.09 29.59 8.24
N ALA A 13 -0.55 28.59 8.98
CA ALA A 13 -0.54 27.22 8.49
C ALA A 13 -1.41 27.24 7.23
N ALA A 14 -0.77 27.30 6.07
CA ALA A 14 -1.46 26.99 4.84
C ALA A 14 -2.05 25.60 5.06
N CYS A 15 -3.37 25.45 4.96
CA CYS A 15 -3.97 24.16 4.72
C CYS A 15 -3.43 23.71 3.37
N VAL A 16 -2.25 23.11 3.38
CA VAL A 16 -1.81 22.32 2.26
C VAL A 16 -2.84 21.19 2.27
N ILE A 17 -3.55 20.98 1.17
CA ILE A 17 -4.45 19.83 1.00
C ILE A 17 -3.56 18.70 0.48
N ALA A 18 -3.58 17.48 1.06
CA ALA A 18 -2.63 16.37 0.86
C ALA A 18 -3.22 15.28 -0.04
N ALA A 19 -2.39 14.60 -0.81
CA ALA A 19 -2.85 13.64 -1.78
C ALA A 19 -3.67 12.54 -1.10
N PRO A 20 -4.70 12.07 -1.79
CA PRO A 20 -5.86 11.63 -1.08
C PRO A 20 -5.83 10.13 -0.88
N SER A 21 -6.19 9.75 0.32
CA SER A 21 -6.34 8.36 0.75
C SER A 21 -7.78 8.08 1.11
N LEU A 22 -8.19 6.84 0.94
CA LEU A 22 -9.54 6.40 1.25
C LEU A 22 -9.52 5.54 2.51
N GLN A 23 -10.56 5.67 3.32
CA GLN A 23 -10.76 4.84 4.49
C GLN A 23 -11.14 3.43 4.06
N ILE A 24 -10.35 2.44 4.47
CA ILE A 24 -10.51 1.02 4.11
C ILE A 24 -11.01 0.15 5.28
N SER A 25 -11.30 0.78 6.42
CA SER A 25 -12.00 0.14 7.54
C SER A 25 -13.51 0.06 7.29
N LYS A 26 -14.21 -0.67 8.16
CA LYS A 26 -15.66 -0.89 8.04
C LYS A 26 -16.43 -0.20 9.16
N PRO A 27 -17.47 0.59 8.79
CA PRO A 27 -17.73 1.20 7.47
C PRO A 27 -16.60 2.19 7.07
N PRO A 28 -16.47 2.61 5.79
CA PRO A 28 -17.43 2.51 4.68
C PRO A 28 -17.31 1.27 3.77
N VAL A 29 -16.28 0.43 3.94
CA VAL A 29 -16.15 -0.79 3.12
C VAL A 29 -17.33 -1.74 3.38
N VAL A 30 -17.85 -2.34 2.31
CA VAL A 30 -18.96 -3.31 2.35
C VAL A 30 -18.59 -4.60 1.59
N PRO A 31 -19.23 -5.75 1.84
CA PRO A 31 -20.13 -6.01 2.96
C PRO A 31 -19.39 -5.95 4.30
N PHE A 32 -20.13 -5.73 5.38
CA PHE A 32 -19.54 -5.73 6.72
C PHE A 32 -18.91 -7.10 7.01
N GLU A 33 -19.66 -8.18 6.85
CA GLU A 33 -19.19 -9.56 6.96
C GLU A 33 -18.56 -10.01 5.64
N SER A 34 -17.23 -10.16 5.60
CA SER A 34 -16.47 -10.58 4.40
C SER A 34 -15.50 -11.73 4.64
N TRP A 35 -15.19 -12.05 5.89
CA TRP A 35 -14.17 -13.05 6.26
C TRP A 35 -12.79 -12.80 5.64
N SER A 36 -12.43 -11.52 5.47
CA SER A 36 -11.19 -11.09 4.80
C SER A 36 -10.04 -10.70 5.75
N GLY A 37 -10.21 -10.85 7.06
CA GLY A 37 -9.18 -10.52 8.07
C GLY A 37 -8.72 -11.73 8.90
N PRO A 38 -7.77 -11.54 9.83
CA PRO A 38 -7.24 -12.57 10.72
C PRO A 38 -8.25 -12.97 11.81
N GLU A 39 -7.97 -14.02 12.60
CA GLU A 39 -8.88 -14.55 13.63
C GLU A 39 -9.38 -13.49 14.62
N GLY A 40 -8.54 -12.53 15.01
CA GLY A 40 -8.90 -11.44 15.93
C GLY A 40 -9.81 -10.37 15.34
N ASP A 41 -9.89 -10.27 14.02
CA ASP A 41 -10.77 -9.37 13.27
C ASP A 41 -11.15 -10.01 11.93
N PRO A 42 -12.00 -11.06 11.97
CA PRO A 42 -12.19 -11.96 10.83
C PRO A 42 -12.79 -11.23 9.63
N HIS A 43 -13.49 -10.12 9.84
CA HIS A 43 -14.09 -9.34 8.77
C HIS A 43 -13.27 -8.11 8.38
N SER A 44 -12.04 -7.97 8.88
CA SER A 44 -11.15 -6.85 8.56
C SER A 44 -11.87 -5.50 8.80
N VAL A 45 -12.55 -5.41 9.94
CA VAL A 45 -13.30 -4.20 10.35
C VAL A 45 -12.34 -3.04 10.58
N GLN A 46 -11.13 -3.31 11.06
CA GLN A 46 -10.13 -2.30 11.38
C GLN A 46 -9.35 -1.81 10.14
N GLY A 47 -9.48 -2.48 8.99
CA GLY A 47 -8.75 -2.18 7.75
C GLY A 47 -7.78 -3.29 7.37
N GLN A 48 -6.69 -2.97 6.70
CA GLN A 48 -5.68 -3.96 6.27
C GLN A 48 -4.81 -4.38 7.46
N TRP A 49 -4.62 -5.68 7.67
CA TRP A 49 -3.83 -6.23 8.76
C TRP A 49 -2.38 -6.51 8.35
N PHE A 50 -1.47 -6.34 9.31
CA PHE A 50 -0.05 -6.61 9.20
C PHE A 50 0.46 -7.36 10.44
N GLN A 51 1.52 -8.13 10.28
CA GLN A 51 2.27 -8.77 11.35
C GLN A 51 3.75 -8.40 11.25
N ASP A 52 4.31 -7.87 12.34
CA ASP A 52 5.73 -7.59 12.45
C ASP A 52 6.55 -8.88 12.50
N ILE A 53 7.52 -9.04 11.61
CA ILE A 53 8.30 -10.29 11.48
C ILE A 53 9.14 -10.55 12.72
N SER A 54 9.65 -9.50 13.37
CA SER A 54 10.59 -9.63 14.50
C SER A 54 9.91 -10.01 15.81
N SER A 55 8.69 -9.50 16.03
CA SER A 55 7.95 -9.60 17.29
C SER A 55 6.69 -10.45 17.20
N GLY A 56 6.19 -10.71 16.00
CA GLY A 56 4.89 -11.34 15.76
C GLY A 56 3.70 -10.45 16.13
N ALA A 57 3.94 -9.17 16.45
CA ALA A 57 2.88 -8.25 16.83
C ALA A 57 2.00 -7.90 15.62
N GLU A 58 0.68 -7.97 15.81
CA GLU A 58 -0.28 -7.59 14.79
C GLU A 58 -0.70 -6.13 14.92
N GLU A 59 -0.88 -5.47 13.79
CA GLU A 59 -1.35 -4.10 13.66
C GLU A 59 -2.20 -3.94 12.40
N PHE A 60 -2.83 -2.79 12.23
CA PHE A 60 -3.68 -2.51 11.08
C PHE A 60 -3.47 -1.11 10.52
N GLY A 61 -3.73 -0.97 9.21
CA GLY A 61 -3.81 0.28 8.47
C GLY A 61 -5.26 0.61 8.16
N THR A 62 -5.68 1.81 8.56
CA THR A 62 -7.08 2.25 8.41
C THR A 62 -7.37 2.90 7.06
N HIS A 63 -6.33 3.37 6.37
CA HIS A 63 -6.44 4.09 5.11
C HIS A 63 -5.47 3.52 4.07
N GLU A 64 -5.86 3.66 2.81
CA GLU A 64 -5.02 3.35 1.66
C GLU A 64 -4.82 4.59 0.80
N PHE A 65 -3.56 4.80 0.42
CA PHE A 65 -3.09 5.87 -0.45
C PHE A 65 -2.92 5.35 -1.87
N TYR A 66 -3.45 6.10 -2.84
CA TYR A 66 -3.54 5.66 -4.23
C TYR A 66 -2.80 6.60 -5.17
N ASP A 67 -2.21 6.04 -6.22
CA ASP A 67 -1.95 6.78 -7.44
C ASP A 67 -3.29 7.11 -8.09
N ASN A 68 -3.49 8.32 -8.60
CA ASN A 68 -4.63 8.51 -9.50
C ASN A 68 -4.31 9.53 -10.56
N LEU A 69 -5.08 9.54 -11.63
CA LEU A 69 -4.85 10.50 -12.71
C LEU A 69 -5.33 11.91 -12.38
N SER A 70 -4.77 12.85 -13.14
CA SER A 70 -5.27 14.23 -13.18
C SER A 70 -6.77 14.24 -13.42
N GLY A 71 -7.51 14.88 -12.50
CA GLY A 71 -8.97 14.99 -12.58
C GLY A 71 -9.76 13.86 -11.91
N SER A 72 -9.12 12.81 -11.40
CA SER A 72 -9.79 11.63 -10.80
C SER A 72 -9.38 11.44 -9.33
N GLY A 73 -9.72 12.41 -8.49
CA GLY A 73 -9.48 12.32 -7.05
C GLY A 73 -8.03 12.58 -6.62
N GLY A 74 -7.02 12.09 -7.33
CA GLY A 74 -5.60 12.09 -6.91
C GLY A 74 -4.85 13.42 -6.92
N GLY A 75 -3.56 13.34 -6.56
CA GLY A 75 -2.63 14.47 -6.49
C GLY A 75 -2.06 14.95 -7.83
N PHE A 76 -1.25 16.01 -7.81
CA PHE A 76 -0.50 16.52 -8.97
C PHE A 76 0.58 15.58 -9.50
N ALA A 77 1.11 14.69 -8.65
CA ALA A 77 2.03 13.64 -9.05
C ALA A 77 1.33 12.53 -9.85
N ILE A 78 0.00 12.56 -9.91
CA ILE A 78 -0.84 11.71 -10.73
C ILE A 78 -0.56 10.21 -10.51
N HIS A 79 -0.20 9.48 -11.57
CA HIS A 79 0.20 8.08 -11.50
C HIS A 79 1.59 7.84 -10.89
N ARG A 80 2.28 8.90 -10.44
CA ARG A 80 3.66 8.84 -9.89
C ARG A 80 3.70 9.17 -8.41
N SER A 81 2.57 9.11 -7.72
CA SER A 81 2.51 9.28 -6.27
C SER A 81 3.17 8.10 -5.56
N ILE A 82 3.13 6.93 -6.17
CA ILE A 82 3.82 5.69 -5.83
C ILE A 82 4.59 5.33 -7.09
N SER A 83 5.90 5.23 -6.97
CA SER A 83 6.75 4.99 -8.14
C SER A 83 7.96 4.17 -7.80
N SER A 84 8.54 3.57 -8.81
CA SER A 84 9.74 2.74 -8.70
C SER A 84 10.77 3.06 -9.77
N ILE A 85 12.00 2.69 -9.44
CA ILE A 85 13.07 2.52 -10.41
C ILE A 85 13.92 1.32 -9.97
N VAL A 86 14.26 0.43 -10.92
CA VAL A 86 15.25 -0.62 -10.66
C VAL A 86 16.60 0.06 -10.49
N ALA A 87 17.12 0.04 -9.27
CA ALA A 87 18.34 0.73 -8.89
C ALA A 87 19.58 -0.08 -9.28
N GLN A 88 19.50 -1.41 -9.16
CA GLN A 88 20.60 -2.31 -9.48
C GLN A 88 20.09 -3.71 -9.84
N THR A 89 20.75 -4.35 -10.79
CA THR A 89 20.55 -5.77 -11.11
C THR A 89 21.82 -6.57 -10.79
N TYR A 90 21.65 -7.84 -10.45
CA TYR A 90 22.74 -8.75 -10.09
C TYR A 90 22.66 -10.00 -10.95
N THR A 91 23.78 -10.34 -11.58
CA THR A 91 23.90 -11.51 -12.45
C THR A 91 24.82 -12.56 -11.86
N ASN A 92 24.57 -13.82 -12.20
CA ASN A 92 25.48 -14.93 -11.92
C ASN A 92 26.67 -14.91 -12.91
N SER A 93 27.60 -15.87 -12.80
CA SER A 93 28.75 -15.98 -13.72
C SER A 93 28.38 -16.29 -15.18
N GLY A 94 27.17 -16.80 -15.42
CA GLY A 94 26.61 -17.05 -16.76
C GLY A 94 25.99 -15.80 -17.40
N GLY A 95 25.84 -14.71 -16.63
CA GLY A 95 25.15 -13.50 -17.07
C GLY A 95 23.64 -13.51 -16.83
N ASP A 96 23.10 -14.57 -16.22
CA ASP A 96 21.67 -14.64 -15.89
C ASP A 96 21.37 -13.76 -14.67
N LEU A 97 20.25 -13.05 -14.73
CA LEU A 97 19.74 -12.22 -13.64
C LEU A 97 19.24 -13.12 -12.49
N VAL A 98 19.68 -12.85 -11.27
CA VAL A 98 19.31 -13.63 -10.08
C VAL A 98 18.73 -12.79 -8.94
N ARG A 99 18.94 -11.47 -8.99
CA ARG A 99 18.45 -10.52 -7.98
C ARG A 99 18.38 -9.12 -8.58
N PHE A 100 17.50 -8.29 -8.05
CA PHE A 100 17.51 -6.85 -8.30
C PHE A 100 17.14 -6.07 -7.05
N ASP A 101 17.55 -4.81 -7.04
CA ASP A 101 17.17 -3.81 -6.05
C ASP A 101 16.26 -2.78 -6.72
N MET A 102 15.16 -2.44 -6.05
CA MET A 102 14.18 -1.46 -6.51
C MET A 102 14.11 -0.32 -5.50
N SER A 103 14.25 0.92 -5.97
CA SER A 103 13.97 2.11 -5.18
C SER A 103 12.50 2.45 -5.33
N ILE A 104 11.70 2.20 -4.30
CA ILE A 104 10.30 2.61 -4.23
C ILE A 104 10.22 3.99 -3.59
N THR A 105 9.41 4.88 -4.18
CA THR A 105 9.14 6.22 -3.68
C THR A 105 7.65 6.42 -3.48
N VAL A 106 7.27 6.85 -2.28
CA VAL A 106 5.92 7.33 -1.96
C VAL A 106 5.99 8.84 -1.77
N ARG A 107 5.19 9.57 -2.54
CA ARG A 107 5.07 11.02 -2.52
C ARG A 107 3.67 11.39 -2.03
N ASN A 108 3.61 11.95 -0.83
CA ASN A 108 2.38 12.52 -0.27
C ASN A 108 2.21 13.95 -0.81
N ASP A 109 1.84 14.11 -2.07
CA ASP A 109 1.74 15.42 -2.70
C ASP A 109 0.45 16.16 -2.30
N THR A 110 -0.07 17.05 -3.14
CA THR A 110 -1.29 17.82 -2.84
C THR A 110 -2.42 17.41 -3.80
N PRO A 111 -3.71 17.35 -3.40
CA PRO A 111 -4.81 16.93 -4.25
C PRO A 111 -4.90 17.81 -5.46
N GLY A 112 -5.06 17.15 -6.58
CA GLY A 112 -5.50 17.78 -7.79
C GLY A 112 -6.95 18.24 -7.67
N GLY A 113 -7.40 18.98 -8.69
CA GLY A 113 -8.76 19.50 -8.77
C GLY A 113 -9.81 18.47 -9.24
N GLY A 114 -9.58 17.18 -9.05
CA GLY A 114 -10.46 16.11 -9.52
C GLY A 114 -11.71 15.92 -8.64
N THR A 115 -12.81 15.47 -9.25
CA THR A 115 -14.10 15.25 -8.56
C THR A 115 -14.57 13.81 -8.77
N GLY A 116 -13.96 12.86 -8.07
CA GLY A 116 -14.43 11.48 -8.09
C GLY A 116 -13.33 10.44 -8.02
N TRP A 117 -13.64 9.38 -7.30
CA TRP A 117 -12.88 8.13 -7.17
C TRP A 117 -13.66 7.04 -7.90
N ALA A 118 -12.96 6.09 -8.51
CA ALA A 118 -13.63 4.86 -8.91
C ALA A 118 -14.03 4.09 -7.66
N ASP A 119 -15.11 3.31 -7.76
CA ASP A 119 -15.44 2.37 -6.70
C ASP A 119 -14.32 1.32 -6.65
N GLY A 120 -13.73 1.16 -5.47
CA GLY A 120 -12.68 0.17 -5.21
C GLY A 120 -13.30 -1.20 -4.96
N ALA A 121 -12.62 -2.26 -5.36
CA ALA A 121 -13.00 -3.62 -5.05
C ALA A 121 -11.76 -4.51 -4.86
N ASN A 122 -11.96 -5.65 -4.20
CA ASN A 122 -10.93 -6.67 -4.07
C ASN A 122 -11.45 -8.06 -4.45
N SER A 123 -10.54 -9.03 -4.53
CA SER A 123 -10.86 -10.43 -4.83
C SER A 123 -11.72 -11.14 -3.77
N HIS A 124 -12.03 -10.48 -2.65
CA HIS A 124 -12.84 -10.99 -1.55
C HIS A 124 -14.27 -10.41 -1.51
N ASN A 125 -14.73 -9.85 -2.64
CA ASN A 125 -16.06 -9.27 -2.77
C ASN A 125 -16.31 -8.12 -1.79
N GLU A 126 -15.24 -7.47 -1.31
CA GLU A 126 -15.34 -6.17 -0.65
C GLU A 126 -15.36 -5.06 -1.70
N SER A 127 -16.11 -4.00 -1.41
CA SER A 127 -16.18 -2.80 -2.24
C SER A 127 -16.21 -1.53 -1.40
N LEU A 128 -15.73 -0.46 -2.01
CA LEU A 128 -15.67 0.88 -1.43
C LEU A 128 -16.19 1.88 -2.44
N SER A 129 -17.31 2.52 -2.10
CA SER A 129 -17.78 3.71 -2.82
C SER A 129 -17.81 4.88 -1.85
N THR A 130 -16.97 5.89 -2.09
CA THR A 130 -16.86 7.05 -1.20
C THR A 130 -16.51 8.33 -1.97
N GLN A 131 -17.00 9.45 -1.46
CA GLN A 131 -16.57 10.79 -1.87
C GLN A 131 -15.73 11.48 -0.79
N THR A 132 -15.58 10.83 0.37
CA THR A 132 -14.77 11.34 1.48
C THR A 132 -13.37 10.75 1.38
N MET A 133 -12.38 11.64 1.41
CA MET A 133 -10.97 11.31 1.37
C MET A 133 -10.26 11.93 2.57
N TYR A 134 -9.24 11.24 3.07
CA TYR A 134 -8.28 11.83 3.98
C TYR A 134 -7.19 12.56 3.20
N SER A 135 -6.79 13.70 3.74
CA SER A 135 -5.75 14.57 3.21
C SER A 135 -4.97 15.10 4.41
N GLY A 136 -3.78 14.56 4.64
CA GLY A 136 -2.83 15.05 5.64
C GLY A 136 -1.53 14.24 5.58
N THR A 137 -0.76 14.26 6.67
CA THR A 137 0.39 13.37 6.85
C THR A 137 -0.04 11.91 6.74
N LEU A 138 0.72 11.10 5.99
CA LEU A 138 0.58 9.65 6.00
C LEU A 138 1.35 9.14 7.22
N TYR A 139 0.65 8.76 8.30
CA TYR A 139 1.29 8.28 9.52
C TYR A 139 1.56 6.78 9.43
N ASP A 140 2.72 6.33 9.90
CA ASP A 140 3.12 4.91 9.87
C ASP A 140 2.93 4.32 8.46
N THR A 141 3.46 4.97 7.42
CA THR A 141 3.25 4.54 6.04
C THR A 141 3.91 3.18 5.81
N ARG A 142 3.17 2.28 5.17
CA ARG A 142 3.56 0.91 4.85
C ARG A 142 3.33 0.64 3.37
N VAL A 143 4.28 0.02 2.70
CA VAL A 143 4.16 -0.40 1.29
C VAL A 143 4.09 -1.91 1.23
N ALA A 144 2.96 -2.45 0.79
CA ALA A 144 2.75 -3.87 0.55
C ALA A 144 3.07 -4.20 -0.91
N VAL A 145 3.97 -5.15 -1.14
CA VAL A 145 4.42 -5.54 -2.47
C VAL A 145 3.67 -6.79 -2.92
N GLU A 146 2.66 -6.61 -3.77
CA GLU A 146 1.73 -7.69 -4.12
C GLU A 146 2.28 -8.69 -5.14
N PHE A 147 3.36 -8.35 -5.84
CA PHE A 147 4.02 -9.23 -6.84
C PHE A 147 5.08 -10.17 -6.26
N ALA A 148 5.38 -10.06 -4.96
CA ALA A 148 6.48 -10.77 -4.33
C ALA A 148 6.01 -11.66 -3.17
N PHE A 149 6.89 -12.60 -2.79
CA PHE A 149 6.66 -13.60 -1.76
C PHE A 149 7.70 -13.47 -0.65
N GLU A 150 7.31 -13.75 0.59
CA GLU A 150 8.28 -14.06 1.65
C GLU A 150 8.46 -15.60 1.72
N PRO A 151 9.69 -16.13 1.61
CA PRO A 151 9.93 -17.58 1.44
C PRO A 151 9.41 -18.46 2.56
N VAL A 152 9.56 -18.05 3.82
CA VAL A 152 9.13 -18.86 4.97
C VAL A 152 7.61 -18.98 4.98
N SER A 153 6.93 -17.87 4.73
CA SER A 153 5.48 -17.77 4.72
C SER A 153 4.89 -18.52 3.53
N LEU A 154 5.53 -18.46 2.36
CA LEU A 154 5.17 -19.28 1.21
C LEU A 154 5.37 -20.77 1.48
N GLY A 155 6.50 -21.16 2.08
CA GLY A 155 6.76 -22.55 2.46
C GLY A 155 5.72 -23.09 3.44
N ASN A 156 5.43 -22.33 4.50
CA ASN A 156 4.40 -22.68 5.49
C ASN A 156 3.00 -22.80 4.86
N TRP A 157 2.68 -21.91 3.91
CA TRP A 157 1.41 -21.96 3.17
C TRP A 157 1.27 -23.21 2.32
N LEU A 158 2.33 -23.58 1.60
CA LEU A 158 2.38 -24.79 0.78
C LEU A 158 2.32 -26.07 1.65
N ASP A 159 3.07 -26.09 2.77
CA ASP A 159 3.18 -27.23 3.68
C ASP A 159 1.91 -27.46 4.53
N ALA A 160 1.15 -26.40 4.82
CA ALA A 160 -0.13 -26.49 5.53
C ALA A 160 -1.22 -27.20 4.71
N GLY A 161 -0.89 -27.69 3.52
CA GLY A 161 -1.83 -28.31 2.61
C GLY A 161 -2.85 -27.26 2.18
N GLY A 162 -2.40 -26.19 1.53
CA GLY A 162 -3.25 -25.24 0.82
C GLY A 162 -4.09 -25.96 -0.24
N GLU A 163 -5.09 -26.72 0.22
CA GLU A 163 -5.99 -27.56 -0.54
C GLU A 163 -7.00 -26.63 -1.23
N GLY A 164 -6.53 -25.95 -2.28
CA GLY A 164 -7.37 -25.24 -3.23
C GLY A 164 -6.61 -24.45 -4.29
N GLY A 165 -5.28 -24.58 -4.35
CA GLY A 165 -4.46 -23.96 -5.39
C GLY A 165 -3.85 -22.63 -4.96
N SER A 166 -2.69 -22.33 -5.56
CA SER A 166 -2.02 -21.03 -5.45
C SER A 166 -3.03 -19.88 -5.64
N PRO A 167 -2.90 -18.76 -4.91
CA PRO A 167 -3.72 -17.59 -5.15
C PRO A 167 -3.54 -17.12 -6.58
N TYR A 168 -4.61 -17.31 -7.36
CA TYR A 168 -4.95 -16.77 -8.67
C TYR A 168 -3.95 -16.83 -9.83
N PHE A 169 -2.68 -17.16 -9.64
CA PHE A 169 -1.70 -17.20 -10.73
C PHE A 169 -0.71 -18.36 -10.58
N ASP A 170 -0.55 -19.10 -11.69
CA ASP A 170 0.68 -19.82 -11.99
C ASP A 170 1.77 -18.76 -12.22
N VAL A 171 2.34 -18.24 -11.13
CA VAL A 171 3.46 -17.31 -11.23
C VAL A 171 4.63 -18.08 -11.82
N GLU A 172 4.94 -17.81 -13.09
CA GLU A 172 5.98 -18.52 -13.84
C GLU A 172 7.34 -18.43 -13.13
N ILE A 173 7.64 -17.27 -12.54
CA ILE A 173 8.88 -16.99 -11.82
C ILE A 173 8.57 -16.25 -10.52
N PRO A 174 8.74 -16.87 -9.34
CA PRO A 174 8.49 -16.19 -8.08
C PRO A 174 9.57 -15.15 -7.81
N LEU A 175 9.13 -13.95 -7.45
CA LEU A 175 9.99 -12.89 -6.91
C LEU A 175 9.95 -12.96 -5.39
N ILE A 176 11.13 -13.08 -4.79
CA ILE A 176 11.30 -13.33 -3.36
C ILE A 176 11.74 -12.03 -2.71
N ALA A 177 10.95 -11.48 -1.81
CA ALA A 177 11.32 -10.30 -1.04
C ALA A 177 12.46 -10.64 -0.06
N VAL A 178 13.44 -9.74 0.01
CA VAL A 178 14.56 -9.84 0.95
C VAL A 178 14.32 -8.90 2.12
N GLU A 179 14.28 -9.47 3.33
CA GLU A 179 14.16 -8.75 4.60
C GLU A 179 12.98 -7.74 4.65
N PRO A 180 11.73 -8.15 4.36
CA PRO A 180 10.58 -7.29 4.65
C PRO A 180 10.48 -7.01 6.16
N ASP A 181 9.94 -5.85 6.54
CA ASP A 181 9.76 -5.52 7.97
C ASP A 181 8.54 -6.25 8.55
N LYS A 182 7.51 -6.40 7.72
CA LYS A 182 6.20 -6.93 8.08
C LYS A 182 5.66 -7.83 6.99
N LEU A 183 4.61 -8.55 7.33
CA LEU A 183 3.80 -9.31 6.39
C LEU A 183 2.37 -8.82 6.43
N GLY A 184 1.79 -8.58 5.26
CA GLY A 184 0.39 -8.23 5.07
C GLY A 184 -0.48 -9.48 5.06
N TRP A 185 -1.61 -9.40 5.76
CA TRP A 185 -2.64 -10.42 5.69
C TRP A 185 -3.26 -10.43 4.30
N TYR A 186 -3.14 -11.56 3.61
CA TYR A 186 -3.91 -11.82 2.41
C TYR A 186 -4.89 -12.94 2.70
N CYS A 187 -6.17 -12.66 2.49
CA CYS A 187 -7.18 -13.69 2.56
C CYS A 187 -7.11 -14.50 1.26
N TRP A 188 -7.29 -15.80 1.35
CA TRP A 188 -7.44 -16.70 0.23
C TRP A 188 -8.68 -17.53 0.48
N SER A 189 -9.83 -17.06 -0.01
CA SER A 189 -11.11 -17.67 0.31
C SER A 189 -11.83 -18.21 -0.93
N PRO A 190 -11.20 -18.99 -1.83
CA PRO A 190 -11.88 -19.37 -3.06
C PRO A 190 -13.10 -20.27 -2.83
N GLN A 191 -13.37 -20.75 -1.60
CA GLN A 191 -14.53 -21.60 -1.30
C GLN A 191 -15.26 -21.34 0.04
N ASN A 192 -15.21 -20.15 0.65
CA ASN A 192 -15.81 -20.03 2.00
C ASN A 192 -17.35 -19.95 2.03
N GLU A 193 -18.13 -20.85 2.66
CA GLU A 193 -17.91 -22.24 3.12
C GLU A 193 -19.23 -23.05 3.05
N PRO A 194 -19.45 -24.13 3.83
CA PRO A 194 -20.22 -23.79 5.04
C PRO A 194 -19.59 -24.26 6.38
N GLY A 195 -18.90 -23.36 7.08
CA GLY A 195 -18.32 -23.54 8.44
C GLY A 195 -17.47 -22.37 8.95
N ILE A 196 -16.78 -21.72 8.03
CA ILE A 196 -15.98 -20.46 7.98
C ILE A 196 -14.90 -20.24 9.05
N GLN A 197 -13.62 -20.26 8.63
CA GLN A 197 -12.48 -19.55 9.23
C GLN A 197 -11.79 -18.73 8.12
N PRO A 198 -11.08 -17.61 8.36
CA PRO A 198 -10.39 -16.98 7.26
C PRO A 198 -9.21 -17.90 6.87
N TYR A 199 -9.28 -18.50 5.68
CA TYR A 199 -8.10 -19.13 5.06
C TYR A 199 -7.26 -18.00 4.53
N GLY A 200 -6.42 -17.44 5.37
CA GLY A 200 -5.51 -16.39 4.99
C GLY A 200 -4.25 -16.57 5.79
N ALA A 201 -3.25 -15.81 5.39
CA ALA A 201 -2.02 -15.76 6.14
C ALA A 201 -1.35 -14.41 5.94
N TYR A 202 -0.47 -14.10 6.86
CA TYR A 202 0.51 -13.04 6.70
C TYR A 202 1.57 -13.53 5.71
N ILE A 203 1.46 -13.14 4.44
CA ILE A 203 2.28 -13.68 3.34
C ILE A 203 2.78 -12.62 2.36
N VAL A 204 2.18 -11.43 2.36
CA VAL A 204 2.55 -10.36 1.44
C VAL A 204 3.67 -9.52 2.04
N PRO A 205 4.84 -9.39 1.40
CA PRO A 205 5.93 -8.58 1.93
C PRO A 205 5.53 -7.11 2.12
N VAL A 206 5.81 -6.55 3.28
CA VAL A 206 5.51 -5.16 3.63
C VAL A 206 6.74 -4.44 4.16
N TYR A 207 6.96 -3.22 3.69
CA TYR A 207 8.05 -2.35 4.10
C TYR A 207 7.54 -1.06 4.74
N ASP A 208 8.13 -0.69 5.86
CA ASP A 208 7.86 0.56 6.57
C ASP A 208 8.57 1.74 5.90
N PHE A 209 7.81 2.81 5.69
CA PHE A 209 8.26 4.10 5.17
C PHE A 209 8.16 5.22 6.22
N GLY A 210 7.56 4.91 7.39
CA GLY A 210 7.38 5.86 8.48
C GLY A 210 6.39 6.97 8.12
N ASP A 211 6.46 8.08 8.86
CA ASP A 211 5.60 9.22 8.61
C ASP A 211 6.05 9.98 7.35
N ILE A 212 5.11 10.26 6.45
CA ILE A 212 5.34 11.08 5.26
C ILE A 212 4.51 12.35 5.40
N PRO A 213 5.12 13.46 5.87
CA PRO A 213 4.46 14.75 5.88
C PRO A 213 3.99 15.11 4.49
N GLN A 214 2.96 15.91 4.47
CA GLN A 214 2.42 16.39 3.23
C GLN A 214 3.38 17.31 2.48
N GLY A 215 3.42 17.15 1.16
CA GLY A 215 4.35 17.80 0.25
C GLY A 215 5.70 17.08 0.17
N GLU A 216 5.95 16.11 1.03
CA GLU A 216 7.20 15.36 1.10
C GLU A 216 7.08 14.01 0.38
N GLN A 217 8.23 13.35 0.25
CA GLN A 217 8.34 12.00 -0.26
C GLN A 217 9.35 11.22 0.56
N VAL A 218 9.18 9.90 0.61
CA VAL A 218 10.16 8.98 1.16
C VAL A 218 10.50 7.95 0.09
N SER A 219 11.79 7.65 -0.04
CA SER A 219 12.30 6.61 -0.92
C SER A 219 13.07 5.57 -0.12
N ARG A 220 12.84 4.29 -0.42
CA ARG A 220 13.56 3.16 0.17
C ARG A 220 14.00 2.20 -0.91
N ILE A 221 15.23 1.73 -0.82
CA ILE A 221 15.73 0.62 -1.62
C ILE A 221 15.30 -0.68 -0.94
N ILE A 222 14.62 -1.54 -1.69
CA ILE A 222 14.25 -2.89 -1.29
C ILE A 222 14.81 -3.89 -2.30
N SER A 223 15.04 -5.12 -1.85
CA SER A 223 15.72 -6.14 -2.65
C SER A 223 14.81 -7.33 -2.92
N PHE A 224 14.99 -7.93 -4.10
CA PHE A 224 14.26 -9.12 -4.52
C PHE A 224 15.20 -10.15 -5.12
N GLU A 225 15.14 -11.38 -4.63
CA GLU A 225 15.72 -12.54 -5.27
C GLU A 225 14.77 -13.10 -6.33
N ILE A 226 15.33 -13.71 -7.37
CA ILE A 226 14.54 -14.39 -8.40
C ILE A 226 14.63 -15.88 -8.15
N GLY A 227 13.48 -16.56 -8.03
CA GLY A 227 13.44 -17.98 -7.69
C GLY A 227 14.23 -18.88 -8.65
N TYR A 228 14.44 -18.43 -9.89
CA TYR A 228 15.32 -19.08 -10.87
C TYR A 228 16.10 -18.02 -11.67
N PRO A 229 17.37 -18.29 -12.06
CA PRO A 229 18.13 -17.38 -12.90
C PRO A 229 17.44 -17.11 -14.24
N LEU A 230 17.36 -15.84 -14.64
CA LEU A 230 16.72 -15.42 -15.89
C LEU A 230 17.76 -15.05 -16.92
N SER A 231 17.61 -15.57 -18.14
CA SER A 231 18.44 -15.16 -19.25
C SER A 231 18.24 -13.65 -19.55
N PRO A 232 19.24 -12.97 -20.13
CA PRO A 232 19.12 -11.55 -20.47
C PRO A 232 17.98 -11.21 -21.44
N ASP A 233 17.55 -12.17 -22.26
CA ASP A 233 16.45 -12.05 -23.21
C ASP A 233 15.08 -12.41 -22.62
N HIS A 234 15.03 -12.89 -21.37
CA HIS A 234 13.77 -13.16 -20.69
C HIS A 234 12.94 -11.86 -20.54
N PRO A 235 11.62 -11.86 -20.81
CA PRO A 235 10.80 -10.65 -20.76
C PRO A 235 10.91 -9.85 -19.44
N LEU A 236 10.97 -10.55 -18.30
CA LEU A 236 11.15 -9.91 -17.00
C LEU A 236 12.53 -9.26 -16.86
N SER A 237 13.61 -9.86 -17.38
CA SER A 237 14.95 -9.24 -17.39
C SER A 237 14.93 -7.93 -18.18
N VAL A 238 14.33 -7.95 -19.37
CA VAL A 238 14.16 -6.75 -20.22
C VAL A 238 13.32 -5.68 -19.54
N LEU A 239 12.25 -6.08 -18.84
CA LEU A 239 11.39 -5.16 -18.08
C LEU A 239 12.17 -4.47 -16.96
N LEU A 240 12.94 -5.22 -16.18
CA LEU A 240 13.73 -4.69 -15.06
C LEU A 240 14.84 -3.75 -15.52
N GLU A 241 15.32 -3.87 -16.75
CA GLU A 241 16.31 -2.96 -17.35
C GLU A 241 15.68 -1.75 -18.07
N SER A 242 14.35 -1.69 -18.19
CA SER A 242 13.67 -0.66 -18.98
C SER A 242 13.78 0.76 -18.39
N GLY A 243 14.06 0.87 -17.09
CA GLY A 243 14.05 2.15 -16.36
C GLY A 243 12.65 2.76 -16.19
N SER A 244 11.61 1.99 -16.51
CA SER A 244 10.21 2.40 -16.33
C SER A 244 9.79 2.29 -14.87
N ASP A 245 8.72 3.01 -14.53
CA ASP A 245 8.00 2.74 -13.30
C ASP A 245 7.26 1.40 -13.45
N LEU A 246 7.43 0.52 -12.48
CA LEU A 246 6.84 -0.82 -12.44
C LEU A 246 5.73 -0.96 -11.40
N LEU A 247 5.36 0.13 -10.70
CA LEU A 247 4.41 0.11 -9.61
C LEU A 247 3.13 0.84 -9.98
N PHE A 248 2.01 0.27 -9.60
CA PHE A 248 0.72 0.93 -9.70
C PHE A 248 -0.18 0.55 -8.53
N ASN A 249 -0.67 1.54 -7.77
CA ASN A 249 -1.79 1.36 -6.85
C ASN A 249 -2.96 2.25 -7.23
N ARG A 250 -4.12 1.67 -7.41
CA ARG A 250 -5.20 2.29 -8.15
C ARG A 250 -6.48 2.29 -7.36
N SER A 251 -7.28 3.35 -7.37
CA SER A 251 -8.49 3.41 -6.52
C SER A 251 -9.60 2.41 -6.88
N SER A 252 -9.49 1.74 -8.03
CA SER A 252 -10.31 0.55 -8.33
C SER A 252 -9.84 -0.71 -7.59
N SER A 253 -8.61 -0.71 -7.05
CA SER A 253 -8.11 -1.67 -6.08
C SER A 253 -8.55 -1.27 -4.66
N LEU A 254 -8.65 -2.25 -3.77
CA LEU A 254 -9.01 -2.04 -2.38
C LEU A 254 -8.23 -3.04 -1.52
N LYS A 255 -7.50 -2.55 -0.51
CA LYS A 255 -6.62 -3.39 0.31
C LYS A 255 -5.61 -4.12 -0.60
N ILE A 256 -5.01 -5.18 -0.09
CA ILE A 256 -4.26 -6.11 -0.95
C ILE A 256 -5.29 -6.84 -1.82
N SER A 257 -5.41 -6.43 -3.08
CA SER A 257 -6.51 -6.86 -3.94
C SER A 257 -6.17 -8.12 -4.73
N ASN A 258 -4.92 -8.25 -5.17
CA ASN A 258 -4.42 -9.29 -6.06
C ASN A 258 -2.97 -9.65 -5.72
N TRP A 259 -2.79 -10.52 -4.72
CA TRP A 259 -1.47 -11.08 -4.44
C TRP A 259 -1.04 -12.08 -5.52
N GLY A 260 0.25 -12.05 -5.89
CA GLY A 260 0.79 -12.75 -7.06
C GLY A 260 0.69 -11.94 -8.35
N ALA A 261 0.46 -10.62 -8.25
CA ALA A 261 0.41 -9.72 -9.38
C ALA A 261 1.71 -9.77 -10.22
N GLU A 262 1.61 -9.69 -11.54
CA GLU A 262 2.80 -9.56 -12.40
C GLU A 262 3.40 -8.14 -12.33
N LEU A 263 4.74 -8.05 -12.37
CA LEU A 263 5.41 -6.77 -12.62
C LEU A 263 5.18 -6.32 -14.05
N LYS A 264 4.76 -5.06 -14.22
CA LYS A 264 4.52 -4.42 -15.53
C LYS A 264 4.79 -2.94 -15.47
N ASN A 265 5.02 -2.34 -16.63
CA ASN A 265 5.16 -0.89 -16.72
C ASN A 265 3.88 -0.19 -16.28
N ASP A 266 4.02 0.81 -15.42
CA ASP A 266 2.98 1.77 -15.20
C ASP A 266 2.95 2.83 -16.30
N TYR A 267 1.89 2.77 -17.12
CA TYR A 267 1.64 3.72 -18.20
C TYR A 267 0.81 4.93 -17.77
N GLY A 268 0.31 4.96 -16.53
CA GLY A 268 -0.49 6.07 -16.02
C GLY A 268 -1.86 6.18 -16.67
N PHE A 269 -2.51 5.07 -16.99
CA PHE A 269 -3.89 5.03 -17.49
C PHE A 269 -4.94 5.13 -16.37
N ALA A 270 -6.17 5.55 -16.74
CA ALA A 270 -7.25 5.92 -15.82
C ALA A 270 -8.10 4.72 -15.40
N TYR A 271 -8.78 4.76 -14.24
CA TYR A 271 -9.77 3.71 -13.89
C TYR A 271 -11.11 3.82 -14.61
N PRO A 272 -11.85 2.69 -14.66
CA PRO A 272 -11.28 1.35 -14.60
C PRO A 272 -10.52 1.11 -15.90
N TYR A 273 -9.22 0.88 -15.82
CA TYR A 273 -8.51 0.29 -16.94
C TYR A 273 -8.49 -1.20 -16.65
N GLU A 274 -9.46 -1.90 -17.21
CA GLU A 274 -9.17 -3.26 -17.66
C GLU A 274 -8.16 -3.06 -18.79
N ASP A 275 -6.88 -3.29 -18.51
CA ASP A 275 -5.94 -3.49 -19.60
C ASP A 275 -6.53 -4.60 -20.48
N PRO A 276 -6.83 -4.36 -21.77
CA PRO A 276 -7.35 -5.40 -22.63
C PRO A 276 -6.37 -6.58 -22.77
N GLN A 277 -5.10 -6.39 -22.41
CA GLN A 277 -4.11 -7.46 -22.28
C GLN A 277 -4.21 -8.20 -20.93
N ILE A 278 -4.84 -7.62 -19.90
CA ILE A 278 -4.89 -8.16 -18.53
C ILE A 278 -6.15 -7.69 -17.78
N PRO A 279 -7.31 -8.32 -18.05
CA PRO A 279 -8.54 -8.03 -17.33
C PRO A 279 -8.35 -8.29 -15.83
N GLY A 280 -8.64 -7.29 -14.99
CA GLY A 280 -8.74 -7.47 -13.53
C GLY A 280 -7.51 -7.08 -12.69
N MET A 281 -6.40 -6.62 -13.28
CA MET A 281 -5.25 -6.10 -12.50
C MET A 281 -5.39 -4.59 -12.24
N SER A 282 -5.86 -4.22 -11.05
CA SER A 282 -5.88 -2.82 -10.62
C SER A 282 -4.65 -2.43 -9.82
N SER A 283 -3.97 -3.32 -9.08
CA SER A 283 -2.73 -2.97 -8.37
C SER A 283 -1.69 -4.08 -8.47
N ASN A 284 -0.43 -3.71 -8.26
CA ASN A 284 0.65 -4.64 -7.90
C ASN A 284 1.42 -4.17 -6.64
N VAL A 285 0.97 -3.07 -6.04
CA VAL A 285 1.46 -2.51 -4.79
C VAL A 285 0.28 -1.82 -4.11
N SER A 286 0.27 -1.84 -2.78
CA SER A 286 -0.64 -1.04 -1.96
C SER A 286 0.13 -0.20 -0.97
N VAL A 287 -0.35 1.02 -0.69
CA VAL A 287 0.26 1.91 0.30
C VAL A 287 -0.74 2.21 1.41
N PHE A 288 -0.45 1.72 2.61
CA PHE A 288 -1.31 1.86 3.76
C PHE A 288 -0.74 2.86 4.75
N HIS A 289 -1.62 3.54 5.48
CA HIS A 289 -1.22 4.43 6.55
C HIS A 289 -2.33 4.57 7.59
N ASN A 290 -1.98 5.22 8.69
CA ASN A 290 -2.89 5.63 9.73
C ASN A 290 -3.18 7.13 9.65
N VAL A 291 -4.22 7.53 10.37
CA VAL A 291 -4.59 8.93 10.57
C VAL A 291 -4.64 9.21 12.07
N PRO A 292 -4.49 10.46 12.52
CA PRO A 292 -4.59 10.78 13.93
C PRO A 292 -5.96 10.38 14.47
N GLU A 293 -5.98 9.55 15.51
CA GLU A 293 -7.21 9.22 16.23
C GLU A 293 -7.90 10.50 16.71
N PRO A 294 -9.25 10.62 16.59
CA PRO A 294 -9.99 11.82 17.02
C PRO A 294 -9.72 12.22 18.48
N SER A 295 -9.38 11.24 19.33
CA SER A 295 -9.02 11.46 20.75
C SER A 295 -7.66 12.16 20.94
N GLY A 296 -6.71 11.99 20.02
CA GLY A 296 -5.42 12.67 20.03
C GLY A 296 -5.52 14.17 19.70
N LEU A 297 -6.46 14.55 18.84
CA LEU A 297 -6.73 15.94 18.48
C LEU A 297 -7.31 16.75 19.67
N LEU A 298 -8.16 16.13 20.49
CA LEU A 298 -8.70 16.74 21.70
C LEU A 298 -7.61 17.01 22.76
N LEU A 299 -6.65 16.09 22.92
CA LEU A 299 -5.52 16.25 23.84
C LEU A 299 -4.52 17.32 23.37
N PHE A 300 -4.22 17.37 22.07
CA PHE A 300 -3.38 18.43 21.50
C PHE A 300 -4.05 19.80 21.60
N ALA A 301 -5.35 19.89 21.29
CA ALA A 301 -6.12 21.12 21.45
C ALA A 301 -6.15 21.58 22.93
N ALA A 302 -6.36 20.66 23.88
CA ALA A 302 -6.34 20.95 25.31
C ALA A 302 -4.95 21.40 25.79
N ALA A 303 -3.87 20.77 25.32
CA ALA A 303 -2.50 21.14 25.69
C ALA A 303 -2.12 22.53 25.17
N VAL A 304 -2.52 22.87 23.94
CA VAL A 304 -2.31 24.22 23.36
C VAL A 304 -3.14 25.27 24.09
N PHE A 305 -4.38 24.93 24.49
CA PHE A 305 -5.25 25.83 25.25
C PHE A 305 -4.72 26.07 26.67
N MET A 306 -4.25 25.03 27.37
CA MET A 306 -3.66 25.16 28.70
C MET A 306 -2.37 25.98 28.70
N LYS A 307 -1.51 25.84 27.67
CA LYS A 307 -0.27 26.62 27.55
C LYS A 307 -0.51 28.13 27.37
N ARG A 308 -1.69 28.51 26.83
CA ARG A 308 -2.13 29.92 26.74
C ARG A 308 -2.65 30.47 28.07
N ILE A 309 -3.26 29.64 28.92
CA ILE A 309 -3.82 30.08 30.21
C ILE A 309 -2.71 30.32 31.25
N THR A 310 -1.62 29.55 31.23
CA THR A 310 -0.48 29.74 32.14
C THR A 310 0.43 30.95 31.81
N LYS A 311 0.07 31.76 30.81
CA LYS A 311 0.82 32.98 30.41
C LYS A 311 -0.02 34.27 30.52
N MET A 312 -1.18 34.22 31.16
CA MET A 312 -1.92 35.40 31.63
C MET A 312 -1.70 35.58 33.13
#